data_AF-A0A1D2J5M2-F1
#
_entry.id   AF-A0A1D2J5M2-F1
#
_cell.length_a   1.000
_cell.length_b   1.000
_cell.length_c   1.000
_cell.angle_alpha   90.00
_cell.angle_beta   90.00
_cell.angle_gamma   90.00
#
_symmetry.space_group_name_H-M   'P 1'
#
loop_
_entity.id
_entity.type
_entity.pdbx_description
1 polymer ?
#
loop_
_entity_poly.entity_id
_entity_poly.type
_entity_poly.pdbx_seq_one_letter_code
_entity_poly.pdbx_strand_id
1 'polypeptide(L)'
;MHFYALFVLFQLLLAASGISAAAIVPRKIPAASFPTTLARRQHNETLYRLCFGDSIYAFAEQAPSGIWVVGVTDRDSASLVHFTAEGGLKFFTTPERFMDFNNDTMTTGIRFVELPTHLGITGLYRENQTGLVHWTGATQTETGWILCYMWDEEWHLFFDDSKWLLPPADCISTQMTAELATPFQGLPKP
;
A
#
# COMPACT_ATOMS: atom_id res chain seq x y z
N MET A 1 -41.31 -53.09 -8.23
CA MET A 1 -39.96 -53.29 -8.80
C MET A 1 -39.82 -52.57 -10.16
N HIS A 2 -40.05 -51.26 -10.22
CA HIS A 2 -39.98 -50.47 -11.48
C HIS A 2 -39.10 -49.20 -11.37
N PHE A 3 -38.56 -48.90 -10.19
CA PHE A 3 -37.66 -47.74 -9.98
C PHE A 3 -36.18 -48.05 -10.22
N TYR A 4 -35.77 -49.33 -10.12
CA TYR A 4 -34.37 -49.73 -10.31
C TYR A 4 -33.92 -49.72 -11.78
N ALA A 5 -34.83 -50.00 -12.72
CA ALA A 5 -34.49 -50.06 -14.15
C ALA A 5 -34.16 -48.66 -14.74
N LEU A 6 -34.85 -47.62 -14.27
CA LEU A 6 -34.64 -46.24 -14.70
C LEU A 6 -33.31 -45.65 -14.19
N PHE A 7 -32.89 -46.02 -12.98
CA PHE A 7 -31.63 -45.56 -12.40
C PHE A 7 -30.41 -46.18 -13.11
N VAL A 8 -30.49 -47.45 -13.49
CA VAL A 8 -29.41 -48.14 -14.21
C VAL A 8 -29.26 -47.61 -15.65
N LEU A 9 -30.36 -47.25 -16.31
CA LEU A 9 -30.32 -46.66 -17.65
C LEU A 9 -29.66 -45.27 -17.68
N PHE A 10 -29.87 -44.47 -16.62
CA PHE A 10 -29.28 -43.13 -16.51
C PHE A 10 -27.75 -43.19 -16.26
N GLN A 11 -27.27 -44.17 -15.49
CA GLN A 11 -25.84 -44.38 -15.25
C GLN A 11 -25.09 -44.86 -16.51
N LEU A 12 -25.74 -45.68 -17.37
CA LEU A 12 -25.16 -46.14 -18.63
C LEU A 12 -25.07 -45.03 -19.70
N LEU A 13 -25.97 -44.05 -19.66
CA LEU A 13 -25.94 -42.89 -20.56
C LEU A 13 -24.84 -41.87 -20.19
N LEU A 14 -24.49 -41.75 -18.90
CA LEU A 14 -23.39 -40.90 -18.43
C LEU A 14 -22.00 -41.49 -18.72
N ALA A 15 -21.88 -42.80 -18.85
CA ALA A 15 -20.63 -43.46 -19.22
C ALA A 15 -20.30 -43.37 -20.74
N ALA A 16 -21.28 -42.99 -21.57
CA ALA A 16 -21.15 -42.94 -23.03
C ALA A 16 -20.83 -41.55 -23.60
N SER A 17 -20.80 -40.50 -22.78
CA SER A 17 -20.60 -39.11 -23.20
C SER A 17 -19.46 -38.42 -22.44
N GLY A 18 -18.24 -38.94 -22.60
CA GLY A 18 -17.02 -38.37 -22.03
C GLY A 18 -15.85 -38.52 -23.00
N ILE A 19 -15.84 -37.67 -24.02
CA ILE A 19 -14.97 -37.68 -25.20
C ILE A 19 -13.48 -37.55 -24.80
N SER A 20 -12.64 -38.39 -25.40
CA SER A 20 -11.18 -38.29 -25.39
C SER A 20 -10.68 -36.90 -25.80
N ALA A 21 -9.88 -36.26 -24.96
CA ALA A 21 -8.96 -35.21 -25.37
C ALA A 21 -7.53 -35.74 -25.21
N ALA A 22 -6.84 -35.92 -26.33
CA ALA A 22 -5.45 -36.33 -26.36
C ALA A 22 -4.56 -35.27 -25.67
N ALA A 23 -3.68 -35.71 -24.78
CA ALA A 23 -2.69 -34.85 -24.14
C ALA A 23 -1.68 -34.37 -25.19
N ILE A 24 -1.72 -33.08 -25.53
CA ILE A 24 -0.69 -32.42 -26.32
C ILE A 24 0.49 -32.15 -25.39
N VAL A 25 1.60 -32.88 -25.60
CA VAL A 25 2.88 -32.65 -24.94
C VAL A 25 3.37 -31.23 -25.26
N PRO A 26 3.67 -30.37 -24.27
CA PRO A 26 4.28 -29.07 -24.55
C PRO A 26 5.71 -29.30 -25.06
N ARG A 27 5.95 -28.94 -26.32
CA ARG A 27 7.28 -28.90 -26.90
C ARG A 27 8.09 -27.85 -26.13
N LYS A 28 9.11 -28.28 -25.38
CA LYS A 28 10.12 -27.40 -24.77
C LYS A 28 10.78 -26.58 -25.87
N ILE A 29 10.39 -25.31 -26.00
CA ILE A 29 11.14 -24.31 -26.77
C ILE A 29 12.30 -23.89 -25.86
N PRO A 30 13.57 -24.05 -26.26
CA PRO A 30 14.68 -23.54 -25.46
C PRO A 30 14.54 -22.02 -25.37
N ALA A 31 14.57 -21.49 -24.15
CA ALA A 31 14.62 -20.06 -23.92
C ALA A 31 15.85 -19.51 -24.65
N ALA A 32 15.61 -18.80 -25.76
CA ALA A 32 16.65 -18.01 -26.39
C ALA A 32 17.14 -17.01 -25.34
N SER A 33 18.43 -17.10 -25.03
CA SER A 33 19.16 -16.17 -24.17
C SER A 33 19.07 -14.77 -24.79
N PHE A 34 18.16 -13.94 -24.30
CA PHE A 34 18.18 -12.52 -24.60
C PHE A 34 19.34 -11.87 -23.84
N PRO A 35 20.21 -11.10 -24.51
CA PRO A 35 21.20 -10.31 -23.81
C PRO A 35 20.49 -9.23 -22.99
N THR A 36 20.79 -9.15 -21.69
CA THR A 36 20.38 -8.05 -20.82
C THR A 36 21.07 -6.77 -21.25
N THR A 37 20.53 -6.11 -22.28
CA THR A 37 20.82 -4.71 -22.53
C THR A 37 20.07 -3.89 -21.48
N LEU A 38 20.86 -3.36 -20.53
CA LEU A 38 20.84 -2.06 -19.84
C LEU A 38 19.84 -0.94 -20.26
N ALA A 39 18.68 -1.26 -20.83
CA ALA A 39 17.74 -0.32 -21.44
C ALA A 39 16.31 -0.39 -20.85
N ARG A 40 16.09 -1.10 -19.73
CA ARG A 40 14.75 -1.18 -19.11
C ARG A 40 14.74 -1.25 -17.58
N ARG A 41 15.53 -0.41 -16.91
CA ARG A 41 15.33 -0.05 -15.49
C ARG A 41 15.60 1.43 -15.28
N GLN A 42 14.82 2.25 -15.96
CA GLN A 42 14.42 3.53 -15.40
C GLN A 42 12.91 3.42 -15.26
N HIS A 43 12.47 2.72 -14.21
CA HIS A 43 11.13 2.99 -13.70
C HIS A 43 11.19 4.44 -13.24
N ASN A 44 10.45 5.31 -13.92
CA ASN A 44 10.16 6.63 -13.38
C ASN A 44 9.27 6.39 -12.15
N GLU A 45 9.90 6.02 -11.04
CA GLU A 45 9.24 5.98 -9.73
C GLU A 45 8.94 7.43 -9.39
N THR A 46 7.73 7.87 -9.68
CA THR A 46 7.29 9.20 -9.27
C THR A 46 7.40 9.28 -7.75
N LEU A 47 8.16 10.27 -7.29
CA LEU A 47 8.41 10.51 -5.88
C LEU A 47 7.44 11.56 -5.37
N TYR A 48 7.03 11.38 -4.12
CA TYR A 48 6.10 12.27 -3.46
C TYR A 48 6.60 12.67 -2.08
N ARG A 49 6.03 13.75 -1.54
CA ARG A 49 6.02 14.07 -0.12
C ARG A 49 4.58 13.94 0.38
N LEU A 50 4.38 13.36 1.55
CA LEU A 50 3.07 13.33 2.16
C LEU A 50 2.83 14.64 2.91
N CYS A 51 1.64 15.20 2.75
CA CYS A 51 1.21 16.45 3.37
C CYS A 51 -0.16 16.25 4.04
N PHE A 52 -0.35 16.90 5.18
CA PHE A 52 -1.54 16.86 6.01
C PHE A 52 -2.03 18.28 6.31
N GLY A 53 -3.30 18.56 6.00
CA GLY A 53 -3.96 19.83 6.35
C GLY A 53 -3.22 21.10 5.90
N ASP A 54 -2.47 21.04 4.80
CA ASP A 54 -1.73 22.13 4.13
C ASP A 54 -0.38 22.56 4.73
N SER A 55 0.02 22.10 5.92
CA SER A 55 1.22 22.64 6.58
C SER A 55 2.11 21.64 7.31
N ILE A 56 1.67 20.38 7.44
CA ILE A 56 2.44 19.33 8.10
C ILE A 56 2.83 18.27 7.07
N TYR A 57 4.10 17.90 7.04
CA TYR A 57 4.66 16.91 6.13
C TYR A 57 5.13 15.68 6.89
N ALA A 58 5.10 14.51 6.24
CA ALA A 58 5.61 13.28 6.84
C ALA A 58 7.14 13.25 6.88
N PHE A 59 7.69 12.89 8.04
CA PHE A 59 9.09 12.53 8.23
C PHE A 59 9.20 11.14 8.86
N ALA A 60 10.13 10.32 8.36
CA ALA A 60 10.44 9.02 8.92
C ALA A 60 11.45 9.19 10.05
N GLU A 61 10.99 9.14 11.29
CA GLU A 61 11.80 9.38 12.48
C GLU A 61 12.29 8.08 13.10
N GLN A 62 13.59 8.03 13.41
CA GLN A 62 14.20 6.93 14.13
C GLN A 62 14.10 7.15 15.65
N ALA A 63 13.33 6.31 16.32
CA ALA A 63 13.26 6.22 17.77
C ALA A 63 13.89 4.90 18.28
N PRO A 64 14.16 4.76 19.59
CA PRO A 64 14.67 3.50 20.16
C PRO A 64 13.72 2.31 19.94
N SER A 65 12.42 2.56 19.85
CA SER A 65 11.37 1.55 19.70
C SER A 65 11.10 1.15 18.24
N GLY A 66 11.60 1.91 17.25
CA GLY A 66 11.26 1.69 15.85
C GLY A 66 11.44 2.93 14.99
N ILE A 67 10.92 2.87 13.76
CA ILE A 67 10.81 4.04 12.88
C ILE A 67 9.33 4.34 12.69
N TRP A 68 8.96 5.60 12.91
CA TRP A 68 7.58 6.07 12.90
C TRP A 68 7.40 7.19 11.88
N VAL A 69 6.14 7.50 11.57
CA VAL A 69 5.81 8.68 10.75
C VAL A 69 5.43 9.82 11.68
N VAL A 70 6.29 10.84 11.73
CA VAL A 70 6.03 12.09 12.46
C VAL A 70 5.72 13.23 11.49
N GLY A 71 5.13 14.29 12.02
CA GLY A 71 4.82 15.53 11.32
C GLY A 71 5.90 16.58 11.50
N VAL A 72 6.39 17.13 10.40
CA VAL A 72 7.32 18.27 10.35
C VAL A 72 6.72 19.43 9.57
N THR A 73 7.05 20.66 9.93
CA THR A 73 6.54 21.86 9.24
C THR A 73 7.43 22.30 8.08
N ASP A 74 8.71 21.91 8.08
CA ASP A 74 9.63 22.17 6.98
C ASP A 74 9.43 21.13 5.86
N ARG A 75 8.88 21.60 4.74
CA ARG A 75 8.64 20.80 3.53
C ARG A 75 9.88 20.09 3.01
N ASP A 76 11.06 20.70 3.11
CA ASP A 76 12.28 20.15 2.52
C ASP A 76 12.90 19.05 3.39
N SER A 77 12.55 19.03 4.69
CA SER A 77 12.93 17.95 5.61
C SER A 77 12.09 16.68 5.45
N ALA A 78 10.92 16.78 4.80
CA ALA A 78 9.99 15.67 4.63
C ALA A 78 10.61 14.47 3.89
N SER A 79 10.26 13.27 4.33
CA SER A 79 10.71 12.04 3.70
C SER A 79 10.07 11.83 2.33
N LEU A 80 10.88 11.40 1.36
CA LEU A 80 10.38 11.04 0.04
C LEU A 80 9.71 9.66 0.10
N VAL A 81 8.60 9.53 -0.62
CA VAL A 81 7.83 8.29 -0.72
C VAL A 81 7.50 7.90 -2.15
N HIS A 82 7.23 6.62 -2.37
CA HIS A 82 6.76 6.06 -3.63
C HIS A 82 5.63 5.05 -3.41
N PHE A 83 4.60 5.12 -4.25
CA PHE A 83 3.50 4.15 -4.29
C PHE A 83 3.91 2.94 -5.14
N THR A 84 3.97 1.76 -4.53
CA THR A 84 4.31 0.52 -5.23
C THR A 84 3.16 0.04 -6.13
N ALA A 85 3.43 -0.90 -7.03
CA ALA A 85 2.43 -1.45 -7.94
C ALA A 85 1.29 -2.19 -7.21
N GLU A 86 1.59 -2.76 -6.04
CA GLU A 86 0.65 -3.47 -5.17
C GLU A 86 -0.16 -2.51 -4.27
N GLY A 87 0.07 -1.20 -4.39
CA GLY A 87 -0.55 -0.18 -3.53
C GLY A 87 0.08 -0.12 -2.14
N GLY A 88 1.36 -0.46 -2.00
CA GLY A 88 2.13 -0.13 -0.79
C GLY A 88 2.67 1.29 -0.86
N LEU A 89 3.05 1.86 0.29
CA LEU A 89 3.73 3.16 0.36
C LEU A 89 5.13 2.99 0.95
N LYS A 90 6.14 3.19 0.12
CA LYS A 90 7.55 3.02 0.48
C LYS A 90 8.18 4.35 0.83
N PHE A 91 8.81 4.45 1.99
CA PHE A 91 9.65 5.57 2.41
C PHE A 91 11.11 5.31 2.02
N PHE A 92 11.74 6.29 1.38
CA PHE A 92 13.16 6.21 1.00
C PHE A 92 14.07 6.55 2.18
N THR A 93 14.19 5.59 3.09
CA THR A 93 15.12 5.58 4.22
C THR A 93 16.23 4.56 3.97
N THR A 94 17.20 4.45 4.89
CA THR A 94 18.28 3.45 4.80
C THR A 94 18.24 2.55 6.06
N PRO A 95 17.78 1.28 5.97
CA PRO A 95 17.20 0.62 4.79
C PRO A 95 15.81 1.17 4.43
N GLU A 96 15.34 0.90 3.21
CA GLU A 96 13.99 1.27 2.77
C GLU A 96 12.92 0.70 3.71
N ARG A 97 11.86 1.46 3.94
CA ARG A 97 10.75 1.09 4.83
C ARG A 97 9.40 1.23 4.15
N PHE A 98 8.41 0.50 4.62
CA PHE A 98 7.06 0.53 4.10
C PHE A 98 6.09 0.99 5.19
N MET A 99 5.08 1.76 4.81
CA MET A 99 3.99 2.13 5.71
C MET A 99 3.23 0.87 6.14
N ASP A 100 3.06 0.69 7.46
CA ASP A 100 2.23 -0.36 8.04
C ASP A 100 1.51 0.15 9.30
N PHE A 101 0.62 -0.66 9.86
CA PHE A 101 -0.02 -0.38 11.15
C PHE A 101 0.58 -1.19 12.28
N ASN A 102 0.77 -0.55 13.43
CA ASN A 102 1.08 -1.27 14.65
C ASN A 102 -0.16 -2.09 15.09
N ASN A 103 -0.02 -3.41 15.08
CA ASN A 103 -1.08 -4.36 15.41
C ASN A 103 -1.70 -4.15 16.81
N ASP A 104 -0.94 -3.63 17.78
CA ASP A 104 -1.42 -3.42 19.16
C ASP A 104 -2.53 -2.36 19.23
N THR A 105 -2.51 -1.41 18.29
CA THR A 105 -3.48 -0.31 18.21
C THR A 105 -4.75 -0.69 17.44
N MET A 106 -4.76 -1.82 16.73
CA MET A 106 -5.89 -2.22 15.88
C MET A 106 -7.21 -2.44 16.63
N THR A 107 -7.17 -2.67 17.95
CA THR A 107 -8.37 -2.96 18.75
C THR A 107 -9.24 -1.73 19.05
N THR A 108 -8.68 -0.52 18.94
CA THR A 108 -9.39 0.73 19.26
C THR A 108 -9.95 1.43 18.02
N GLY A 109 -9.77 0.86 16.82
CA GLY A 109 -10.15 1.49 15.56
C GLY A 109 -9.21 2.64 15.12
N ILE A 110 -8.29 3.08 15.98
CA ILE A 110 -7.25 4.05 15.65
C ILE A 110 -5.93 3.29 15.54
N ARG A 111 -5.33 3.29 14.37
CA ARG A 111 -4.17 2.47 14.02
C ARG A 111 -2.94 3.34 13.90
N PHE A 112 -1.93 3.10 14.73
CA PHE A 112 -0.68 3.84 14.67
C PHE A 112 0.15 3.43 13.46
N VAL A 113 0.75 4.39 12.76
CA VAL A 113 1.55 4.11 11.57
C VAL A 113 3.01 3.88 11.94
N GLU A 114 3.54 2.73 11.53
CA GLU A 114 4.95 2.37 11.67
C GLU A 114 5.61 2.10 10.31
N LEU A 115 6.95 2.07 10.31
CA LEU A 115 7.77 1.91 9.12
C LEU A 115 8.68 0.66 9.20
N PRO A 116 8.15 -0.57 9.04
CA PRO A 116 8.94 -1.81 8.97
C PRO A 116 9.78 -1.95 7.68
N THR A 117 10.74 -2.89 7.68
CA THR A 117 11.56 -3.27 6.50
C THR A 117 10.88 -4.28 5.57
N HIS A 118 9.73 -4.84 5.93
CA HIS A 118 8.96 -5.75 5.09
C HIS A 118 7.79 -5.01 4.47
N LEU A 119 7.16 -5.60 3.45
CA LEU A 119 5.99 -5.01 2.81
C LEU A 119 4.88 -4.82 3.86
N GLY A 120 4.47 -3.57 4.09
CA GLY A 120 3.41 -3.22 5.02
C GLY A 120 2.03 -3.28 4.36
N ILE A 121 1.14 -2.33 4.72
CA ILE A 121 -0.21 -2.28 4.16
C ILE A 121 -0.21 -2.06 2.65
N THR A 122 -1.19 -2.69 2.00
CA THR A 122 -1.44 -2.58 0.56
C THR A 122 -2.79 -1.92 0.28
N GLY A 123 -3.03 -1.52 -0.98
CA GLY A 123 -4.27 -0.85 -1.38
C GLY A 123 -4.28 0.66 -1.15
N LEU A 124 -3.14 1.25 -0.79
CA LEU A 124 -2.94 2.69 -0.81
C LEU A 124 -2.81 3.19 -2.23
N TYR A 125 -3.52 4.26 -2.56
CA TYR A 125 -3.38 4.93 -3.85
C TYR A 125 -3.55 6.44 -3.71
N ARG A 126 -2.89 7.15 -4.63
CA ARG A 126 -3.04 8.60 -4.79
C ARG A 126 -4.11 8.89 -5.83
N GLU A 127 -5.12 9.66 -5.47
CA GLU A 127 -6.08 10.20 -6.42
C GLU A 127 -5.40 11.24 -7.32
N ASN A 128 -5.49 11.07 -8.64
CA ASN A 128 -4.73 11.90 -9.58
C ASN A 128 -5.18 13.37 -9.59
N GLN A 129 -6.48 13.63 -9.37
CA GLN A 129 -7.06 14.96 -9.49
C GLN A 129 -6.79 15.83 -8.26
N THR A 130 -6.97 15.26 -7.07
CA THR A 130 -6.87 15.98 -5.80
C THR A 130 -5.51 15.79 -5.13
N GLY A 131 -4.82 14.70 -5.45
CA GLY A 131 -3.63 14.25 -4.72
C GLY A 131 -3.93 13.56 -3.40
N LEU A 132 -5.20 13.37 -3.04
CA LEU A 132 -5.60 12.67 -1.82
C LEU A 132 -5.07 11.24 -1.81
N VAL A 133 -4.67 10.77 -0.64
CA VAL A 133 -4.27 9.38 -0.44
C VAL A 133 -5.42 8.62 0.20
N HIS A 134 -5.84 7.56 -0.49
CA HIS A 134 -6.91 6.67 -0.10
C HIS A 134 -6.33 5.31 0.28
N TRP A 135 -7.03 4.60 1.15
CA TRP A 135 -6.76 3.20 1.48
C TRP A 135 -7.99 2.33 1.23
N THR A 136 -7.96 1.49 0.20
CA THR A 136 -9.08 0.58 -0.13
C THR A 136 -9.30 -0.54 0.89
N GLY A 137 -8.31 -0.78 1.76
CA GLY A 137 -8.41 -1.72 2.86
C GLY A 137 -9.16 -1.16 4.07
N ALA A 138 -9.49 0.14 4.08
CA ALA A 138 -10.25 0.76 5.15
C ALA A 138 -11.67 0.18 5.22
N THR A 139 -12.12 -0.19 6.42
CA THR A 139 -13.47 -0.73 6.63
C THR A 139 -14.53 0.37 6.81
N GLN A 140 -14.11 1.57 7.20
CA GLN A 140 -15.01 2.70 7.47
C GLN A 140 -14.81 3.88 6.52
N THR A 141 -13.63 4.52 6.55
CA THR A 141 -13.36 5.75 5.78
C THR A 141 -12.01 5.65 5.08
N GLU A 142 -12.00 5.58 3.75
CA GLU A 142 -10.76 5.42 2.96
C GLU A 142 -9.75 6.57 3.10
N THR A 143 -10.18 7.72 3.64
CA THR A 143 -9.35 8.94 3.82
C THR A 143 -9.17 9.32 5.30
N GLY A 144 -9.41 8.41 6.24
CA GLY A 144 -9.42 8.67 7.68
C GLY A 144 -8.01 8.83 8.27
N TRP A 145 -7.32 9.94 8.02
CA TRP A 145 -5.98 10.19 8.60
C TRP A 145 -6.07 11.07 9.84
N ILE A 146 -5.28 10.77 10.86
CA ILE A 146 -5.25 11.53 12.11
C ILE A 146 -3.79 11.85 12.45
N LEU A 147 -3.53 13.09 12.85
CA LEU A 147 -2.29 13.46 13.51
C LEU A 147 -2.55 13.67 14.99
N CYS A 148 -1.78 13.02 15.87
CA CYS A 148 -1.89 13.19 17.31
C CYS A 148 -0.61 13.77 17.89
N TYR A 149 -0.73 14.75 18.78
CA TYR A 149 0.41 15.24 19.54
C TYR A 149 0.67 14.29 20.71
N MET A 150 1.85 13.69 20.75
CA MET A 150 2.18 12.63 21.68
C MET A 150 3.05 13.15 22.84
N TRP A 151 3.31 12.27 23.82
CA TRP A 151 4.05 12.59 25.05
C TRP A 151 5.52 12.95 24.81
N ASP A 152 6.06 12.64 23.63
CA ASP A 152 7.38 13.02 23.15
C ASP A 152 7.40 14.40 22.48
N GLU A 153 6.30 15.15 22.57
CA GLU A 153 6.15 16.50 22.02
C GLU A 153 6.19 16.56 20.49
N GLU A 154 5.84 15.45 19.82
CA GLU A 154 5.81 15.34 18.37
C GLU A 154 4.42 14.96 17.85
N TRP A 155 4.14 15.35 16.60
CA TRP A 155 2.92 14.93 15.89
C TRP A 155 3.17 13.59 15.24
N HIS A 156 2.40 12.56 15.59
CA HIS A 156 2.52 11.26 14.94
C HIS A 156 1.29 10.90 14.12
N LEU A 157 1.49 10.11 13.07
CA LEU A 157 0.44 9.69 12.14
C LEU A 157 -0.29 8.43 12.59
N PHE A 158 -1.62 8.48 12.47
CA PHE A 158 -2.53 7.39 12.72
C PHE A 158 -3.57 7.30 11.58
N PHE A 159 -4.22 6.14 11.49
CA PHE A 159 -5.38 5.93 10.63
C PHE A 159 -6.62 5.63 11.47
N ASP A 160 -7.71 6.32 11.17
CA ASP A 160 -9.04 6.10 11.72
C ASP A 160 -9.83 5.10 10.87
N ASP A 161 -9.91 3.87 11.36
CA ASP A 161 -10.81 2.85 10.85
C ASP A 161 -12.03 2.67 11.77
N SER A 162 -12.32 3.65 12.62
CA SER A 162 -13.45 3.62 13.52
C SER A 162 -14.69 4.23 12.87
N LYS A 163 -15.86 3.71 13.28
CA LYS A 163 -17.16 4.19 12.77
C LYS A 163 -17.78 5.28 13.65
N TRP A 164 -17.41 5.29 14.93
CA TRP A 164 -18.12 6.02 15.99
C TRP A 164 -17.21 6.54 17.10
N LEU A 165 -15.91 6.32 17.02
CA LEU A 165 -14.97 6.81 18.02
C LEU A 165 -14.45 8.16 17.52
N LEU A 166 -14.55 9.17 18.36
CA LEU A 166 -13.84 10.41 18.09
C LEU A 166 -12.35 10.14 18.31
N PRO A 167 -11.47 10.77 17.51
CA PRO A 167 -10.05 10.75 17.80
C PRO A 167 -9.81 11.30 19.23
N PRO A 168 -8.74 10.89 19.92
CA PRO A 168 -8.36 11.44 21.22
C PRO A 168 -8.33 12.98 21.16
N ALA A 169 -8.57 13.62 22.30
CA ALA A 169 -8.72 15.08 22.35
C ALA A 169 -7.51 15.85 21.79
N ASP A 170 -6.31 15.26 21.87
CA ASP A 170 -5.04 15.86 21.41
C ASP A 170 -4.70 15.49 19.94
N CYS A 171 -5.70 15.03 19.21
CA CYS A 171 -5.58 14.59 17.83
C CYS A 171 -6.44 15.41 16.88
N ILE A 172 -5.97 15.56 15.65
CA ILE A 172 -6.61 16.31 14.58
C ILE A 172 -6.87 15.35 13.42
N SER A 173 -8.15 15.18 13.07
CA SER A 173 -8.52 14.49 11.82
C SER A 173 -8.17 15.39 10.63
N THR A 174 -7.52 14.81 9.63
CA THR A 174 -6.95 15.55 8.51
C THR A 174 -7.00 14.70 7.25
N GLN A 175 -6.81 15.36 6.10
CA GLN A 175 -6.62 14.68 4.83
C GLN A 175 -5.13 14.52 4.56
N MET A 176 -4.72 13.32 4.15
CA MET A 176 -3.39 13.09 3.62
C MET A 176 -3.40 13.27 2.11
N THR A 177 -2.47 14.08 1.61
CA THR A 177 -2.19 14.23 0.17
C THR A 177 -0.76 13.82 -0.13
N ALA A 178 -0.51 13.39 -1.36
CA ALA A 178 0.81 13.14 -1.88
C ALA A 178 1.16 14.24 -2.89
N GLU A 179 2.04 15.15 -2.50
CA GLU A 179 2.58 16.20 -3.35
C GLU A 179 3.72 15.65 -4.21
N LEU A 180 3.77 15.97 -5.50
CA LEU A 180 4.89 15.59 -6.35
C LEU A 180 6.19 16.21 -5.85
N ALA A 181 7.21 15.37 -5.60
CA ALA A 181 8.56 15.85 -5.38
C ALA A 181 9.17 16.19 -6.74
N THR A 182 9.04 17.43 -7.19
CA THR A 182 9.77 17.89 -8.39
C THR A 182 11.28 17.75 -8.15
N PRO A 183 12.05 17.23 -9.12
CA PRO A 183 13.49 17.32 -9.05
C PRO A 183 13.85 18.81 -9.05
N PHE A 184 14.79 19.22 -8.19
CA PHE A 184 15.34 20.57 -8.14
C PHE A 184 15.55 21.14 -9.55
N GLN A 185 14.70 22.06 -10.00
CA GLN A 185 15.02 22.96 -11.10
C GLN A 185 15.95 24.03 -10.52
N GLY A 186 17.26 23.82 -10.62
CA GLY A 186 18.19 24.85 -10.14
C GLY A 186 19.63 24.41 -9.90
N LEU A 187 20.23 23.63 -10.79
CA LEU A 187 21.69 23.60 -10.92
C LEU A 187 22.03 23.91 -12.38
N PRO A 188 22.83 24.95 -12.67
CA PRO A 188 23.36 25.13 -14.00
C PRO A 188 24.22 23.92 -14.33
N LYS A 189 23.93 23.27 -15.46
CA LYS A 189 24.84 22.26 -16.05
C LYS A 189 26.17 22.95 -16.43
N PRO A 190 27.28 22.20 -16.45
CA PRO A 190 28.64 22.73 -16.59
C PRO A 190 28.87 23.45 -17.92
#